data_AF-A0A4S2Q6K8-F1
#
_entry.id   AF-A0A4S2Q6K8-F1
#
_cell.length_a   1.000
_cell.length_b   1.000
_cell.length_c   1.000
_cell.angle_alpha   90.00
_cell.angle_beta   90.00
_cell.angle_gamma   90.00
#
_symmetry.space_group_name_H-M   'P 1'
#
loop_
_entity.id
_entity.type
_entity.pdbx_description
1 polymer ?
#
loop_
_entity_poly.entity_id
_entity_poly.type
_entity_poly.pdbx_seq_one_letter_code
_entity_poly.pdbx_strand_id
1 'polypeptide(L)'
;AHPKGERTYFSASYKRIAGEPYGISVGMMIYDRQQSINRTQYSMLLNAVYAAGPMIEIDADKFSDTSQITFEPFSRINSNPTKENNGRGITQHSIPLTFPQLFNFMTNEIRLADDECGLPSFLNGNAGLQGAGQTLGGLAMMTDNAVLGLEDCAFNIDEYFIRPAITLMYAHNLLGDDDSVKADAKITPTGLLGLKTELNKAKELAGLVPQASQFAQQGLVPQEMISDMVRDYFKSAGIDTDRYMPSNGVQSDLNNAQMASQTSGLDGRSLRMM
;
A
#
# COMPACT_ATOMS: atom_id res chain seq x y z
N ALA A 1 -37.56 10.12 -5.05
CA ALA A 1 -37.81 8.83 -4.36
C ALA A 1 -37.27 7.71 -5.24
N HIS A 2 -36.69 6.65 -4.68
CA HIS A 2 -36.23 5.51 -5.47
C HIS A 2 -37.43 4.91 -6.22
N PRO A 3 -37.36 4.68 -7.55
CA PRO A 3 -38.48 4.15 -8.33
C PRO A 3 -38.99 2.79 -7.82
N LYS A 4 -38.12 2.02 -7.15
CA LYS A 4 -38.42 0.74 -6.51
C LYS A 4 -38.66 0.80 -4.99
N GLY A 5 -38.71 1.99 -4.38
CA GLY A 5 -38.89 2.14 -2.93
C GLY A 5 -37.66 1.80 -2.06
N GLU A 6 -36.50 1.57 -2.67
CA GLU A 6 -35.23 1.34 -1.96
C GLU A 6 -34.64 2.64 -1.38
N ARG A 7 -33.65 2.49 -0.50
CA ARG A 7 -32.99 3.62 0.17
C ARG A 7 -32.17 4.45 -0.83
N THR A 8 -32.27 5.78 -0.77
CA THR A 8 -31.54 6.72 -1.65
C THR A 8 -30.28 7.32 -1.03
N TYR A 9 -29.97 6.95 0.22
CA TYR A 9 -28.78 7.40 0.93
C TYR A 9 -27.87 6.21 1.18
N PHE A 10 -26.64 6.35 0.72
CA PHE A 10 -25.60 5.34 0.80
C PHE A 10 -24.44 5.89 1.64
N SER A 11 -23.88 5.06 2.51
CA SER A 11 -22.66 5.37 3.26
C SER A 11 -21.67 4.24 3.10
N ALA A 12 -20.40 4.61 2.98
CA ALA A 12 -19.28 3.70 3.10
C ALA A 12 -18.46 4.10 4.34
N SER A 13 -17.76 3.15 4.93
CA SER A 13 -16.91 3.36 6.09
C SER A 13 -15.61 2.58 5.91
N TYR A 14 -14.55 3.03 6.57
CA TYR A 14 -13.24 2.37 6.48
C TYR A 14 -13.36 0.91 6.96
N LYS A 15 -13.92 0.71 8.15
CA LYS A 15 -14.34 -0.61 8.65
C LYS A 15 -15.82 -0.57 9.01
N ARG A 16 -16.60 -1.48 8.42
CA ARG A 16 -18.05 -1.54 8.63
C ARG A 16 -18.39 -2.29 9.92
N ILE A 17 -19.42 -1.81 10.64
CA ILE A 17 -20.08 -2.55 11.72
C ILE A 17 -21.39 -3.11 11.17
N ALA A 18 -21.64 -4.39 11.37
CA ALA A 18 -22.85 -5.04 10.88
C ALA A 18 -24.08 -4.49 11.61
N GLY A 19 -25.09 -4.07 10.84
CA GLY A 19 -26.35 -3.55 11.38
C GLY A 19 -26.37 -2.04 11.67
N GLU A 20 -25.24 -1.35 11.53
CA GLU A 20 -25.15 0.10 11.79
C GLU A 20 -24.97 0.91 10.48
N PRO A 21 -25.54 2.13 10.41
CA PRO A 21 -25.36 3.01 9.25
C PRO A 21 -24.00 3.73 9.24
N TYR A 22 -23.29 3.73 10.36
CA TYR A 22 -21.93 4.26 10.52
C TYR A 22 -20.94 3.12 10.68
N GLY A 23 -19.66 3.43 10.56
CA GLY A 23 -18.57 2.50 10.80
C GLY A 23 -17.41 3.18 11.50
N ILE A 24 -16.31 2.45 11.60
CA ILE A 24 -15.11 2.88 12.30
C ILE A 24 -14.21 3.60 11.29
N SER A 25 -13.70 4.77 11.67
CA SER A 25 -12.72 5.53 10.89
C SER A 25 -11.30 5.12 11.26
N VAL A 26 -10.33 5.41 10.39
CA VAL A 26 -8.90 5.19 10.68
C VAL A 26 -8.49 5.88 11.99
N GLY A 27 -8.96 7.11 12.22
CA GLY A 27 -8.67 7.87 13.44
C GLY A 27 -9.19 7.20 14.71
N MET A 28 -10.34 6.53 14.65
CA MET A 28 -10.88 5.76 15.78
C MET A 28 -10.08 4.49 16.04
N MET A 29 -9.53 3.86 14.99
CA MET A 29 -8.71 2.65 15.13
C MET A 29 -7.39 2.95 15.84
N ILE A 30 -6.75 4.07 15.50
CA ILE A 30 -5.44 4.45 16.06
C ILE A 30 -5.55 5.27 17.36
N TYR A 31 -6.76 5.55 17.85
CA TYR A 31 -6.96 6.53 18.92
C TYR A 31 -6.17 6.20 20.19
N ASP A 32 -6.23 4.94 20.64
CA ASP A 32 -5.57 4.49 21.86
C ASP A 32 -4.04 4.57 21.72
N ARG A 33 -3.52 4.19 20.54
CA ARG A 33 -2.09 4.28 20.20
C ARG A 33 -1.62 5.71 20.12
N GLN A 34 -2.41 6.60 19.51
CA GLN A 34 -2.11 8.02 19.44
C GLN A 34 -1.97 8.62 20.85
N GLN A 35 -2.82 8.23 21.80
CA GLN A 35 -2.69 8.66 23.19
C GLN A 35 -1.39 8.15 23.83
N SER A 36 -1.03 6.88 23.59
CA SER A 36 0.22 6.28 24.07
C SER A 36 1.46 7.02 23.53
N ILE A 37 1.48 7.30 22.22
CA ILE A 37 2.54 8.04 21.54
C ILE A 37 2.68 9.45 22.13
N ASN A 38 1.57 10.19 22.22
CA ASN A 38 1.57 11.56 22.76
C ASN A 38 2.09 11.60 24.21
N ARG A 39 1.66 10.65 25.05
CA ARG A 39 2.12 10.54 26.45
C ARG A 39 3.60 10.18 26.54
N THR A 40 4.08 9.31 25.67
CA THR A 40 5.49 8.92 25.61
C THR A 40 6.35 10.10 25.18
N GLN A 41 5.95 10.81 24.13
CA GLN A 41 6.64 12.01 23.66
C GLN A 41 6.70 13.09 24.73
N TYR A 42 5.60 13.33 25.45
CA TYR A 42 5.58 14.25 26.57
C TYR A 42 6.54 13.82 27.69
N SER A 43 6.53 12.53 28.05
CA SER A 43 7.42 11.98 29.08
C SER A 43 8.89 12.07 28.69
N MET A 44 9.21 11.89 27.40
CA MET A 44 10.56 12.08 26.85
C MET A 44 11.02 13.53 26.97
N LEU A 45 10.17 14.48 26.59
CA LEU A 45 10.48 15.91 26.72
C LEU A 45 10.69 16.30 28.18
N LEU A 46 9.84 15.82 29.07
CA LEU A 46 9.93 16.06 30.50
C LEU A 46 11.22 15.45 31.09
N ASN A 47 11.58 14.22 30.72
CA ASN A 47 12.86 13.63 31.12
C ASN A 47 14.06 14.45 30.62
N ALA A 48 14.01 14.94 29.38
CA ALA A 48 15.07 15.79 28.82
C ALA A 48 15.22 17.11 29.59
N VAL A 49 14.11 17.73 30.00
CA VAL A 49 14.13 18.95 30.82
C VAL A 49 14.78 18.70 32.19
N TYR A 50 14.41 17.62 32.87
CA TYR A 50 15.00 17.29 34.18
C TYR A 50 16.45 16.83 34.08
N ALA A 51 16.85 16.20 32.98
CA ALA A 51 18.23 15.79 32.74
C ALA A 51 19.12 16.96 32.25
N ALA A 52 18.54 18.06 31.78
CA ALA A 52 19.30 19.22 31.29
C ALA A 52 20.13 19.91 32.39
N GLY A 53 19.70 19.80 33.65
CA GLY A 53 20.38 20.39 34.80
C GLY A 53 20.67 19.35 35.88
N PRO A 54 21.84 19.42 36.55
CA PRO A 54 22.07 18.65 37.76
C PRO A 54 21.15 19.13 38.89
N MET A 55 20.60 18.19 39.65
CA MET A 55 19.96 18.52 40.92
C MET A 55 21.04 18.61 41.99
N ILE A 56 20.98 19.64 42.82
CA ILE A 56 21.99 19.91 43.84
C ILE A 56 21.34 19.80 45.20
N GLU A 57 21.84 18.88 46.01
CA GLU A 57 21.52 18.79 47.42
C GLU A 57 22.60 19.52 48.21
N ILE A 58 22.18 20.44 49.07
CA ILE A 58 23.06 21.27 49.89
C ILE A 58 22.74 20.98 51.36
N ASP A 59 23.74 20.54 52.11
CA ASP A 59 23.66 20.35 53.56
C ASP A 59 23.81 21.72 54.25
N ALA A 60 22.69 22.29 54.72
CA ALA A 60 22.64 23.63 55.30
C ALA A 60 23.52 23.78 56.56
N ASP A 61 23.76 22.69 57.30
CA ASP A 61 24.55 22.71 58.54
C ASP A 61 26.06 22.88 58.28
N LYS A 62 26.50 22.70 57.03
CA LYS A 62 27.91 22.85 56.62
C LYS A 62 28.25 24.25 56.14
N PHE A 63 27.27 25.15 56.02
CA PHE A 63 27.46 26.50 55.50
C PHE A 63 27.12 27.55 56.56
N SER A 64 27.95 28.58 56.67
CA SER A 64 27.70 29.71 57.57
C SER A 64 26.53 30.59 57.11
N ASP A 65 26.27 30.64 55.79
CA ASP A 65 25.12 31.30 55.18
C ASP A 65 24.78 30.58 53.88
N THR A 66 23.61 29.93 53.84
CA THR A 66 23.14 29.16 52.67
C THR A 66 22.68 30.08 51.53
N SER A 67 22.33 31.34 51.82
CA SER A 67 21.76 32.28 50.83
C SER A 67 22.78 32.85 49.84
N GLN A 68 24.07 32.74 50.15
CA GLN A 68 25.18 33.19 49.30
C GLN A 68 25.61 32.16 48.25
N ILE A 69 24.98 30.98 48.23
CA ILE A 69 25.34 29.91 47.30
C ILE A 69 24.70 30.19 45.94
N THR A 70 25.45 30.86 45.07
CA THR A 70 25.06 31.11 43.68
C THR A 70 25.67 30.06 42.76
N PHE A 71 24.86 29.52 41.85
CA PHE A 71 25.32 28.57 40.85
C PHE A 71 25.73 29.29 39.57
N GLU A 72 27.04 29.35 39.34
CA GLU A 72 27.61 29.84 38.08
C GLU A 72 28.26 28.67 37.32
N PRO A 73 28.16 28.63 35.97
CA PRO A 73 28.89 27.66 35.16
C PRO A 73 30.38 27.66 35.50
N PHE A 74 30.96 26.47 35.73
CA PHE A 74 32.37 26.25 36.08
C PHE A 74 32.83 26.71 37.48
N SER A 75 31.92 26.92 38.43
CA SER A 75 32.27 27.20 39.82
C SER A 75 32.97 26.01 40.50
N ARG A 76 34.02 26.29 41.28
CA ARG A 76 34.77 25.28 42.04
C ARG A 76 34.31 25.31 43.49
N ILE A 77 33.75 24.20 43.97
CA ILE A 77 33.33 24.05 45.37
C ILE A 77 34.50 23.44 46.15
N ASN A 78 35.00 24.16 47.15
CA ASN A 78 36.04 23.68 48.05
C ASN A 78 35.39 23.01 49.27
N SER A 79 35.48 21.68 49.38
CA SER A 79 35.10 20.97 50.61
C SER A 79 36.32 20.86 51.52
N ASN A 80 36.23 21.29 52.78
CA ASN A 80 37.28 21.09 53.79
C ASN A 80 36.90 19.93 54.73
N PRO A 81 37.30 18.68 54.43
CA PRO A 81 37.03 17.56 55.32
C PRO A 81 37.95 17.69 56.55
N THR A 82 37.45 18.30 57.61
CA THR A 82 38.13 18.19 58.92
C THR A 82 38.01 16.74 59.37
N LYS A 83 39.08 16.15 59.94
CA LYS A 83 39.23 14.70 60.21
C LYS A 83 38.10 14.03 61.01
N GLU A 84 37.20 14.78 61.65
CA GLU A 84 36.10 14.25 62.45
C GLU A 84 34.73 14.24 61.73
N ASN A 85 34.61 14.83 60.54
CA ASN A 85 33.32 14.94 59.85
C ASN A 85 33.47 14.67 58.34
N ASN A 86 33.40 13.39 57.97
CA ASN A 86 33.50 12.87 56.60
C ASN A 86 32.23 13.13 55.74
N GLY A 87 31.51 14.22 55.98
CA GLY A 87 30.28 14.57 55.26
C GLY A 87 30.55 15.43 54.02
N ARG A 88 29.98 15.06 52.87
CA ARG A 88 29.96 15.94 51.68
C ARG A 88 28.90 17.02 51.89
N GLY A 89 29.30 18.29 51.87
CA GLY A 89 28.36 19.41 52.04
C GLY A 89 27.48 19.70 50.82
N ILE A 90 27.91 19.28 49.62
CA ILE A 90 27.12 19.39 48.39
C ILE A 90 27.19 18.05 47.65
N THR A 91 26.02 17.49 47.34
CA THR A 91 25.87 16.27 46.53
C THR A 91 25.13 16.60 45.26
N GLN A 92 25.73 16.21 44.13
CA GLN A 92 25.10 16.33 42.82
C GLN A 92 24.35 15.04 42.50
N HIS A 93 23.07 15.18 42.17
CA HIS A 93 22.24 14.12 41.60
C HIS A 93 22.04 14.41 40.12
N SER A 94 22.40 13.47 39.26
CA SER A 94 22.09 13.52 37.83
C SER A 94 20.96 12.56 37.51
N ILE A 95 20.00 13.03 36.72
CA ILE A 95 18.94 12.17 36.20
C ILE A 95 19.44 11.62 34.86
N PRO A 96 19.51 10.28 34.68
CA PRO A 96 19.91 9.71 33.42
C PRO A 96 18.86 9.99 32.34
N LEU A 97 19.33 10.25 31.12
CA LEU A 97 18.46 10.36 29.95
C LEU A 97 17.90 8.97 29.60
N THR A 98 16.59 8.79 29.73
CA THR A 98 15.87 7.57 29.33
C THR A 98 15.36 7.65 27.89
N PHE A 99 15.88 8.61 27.11
CA PHE A 99 15.48 8.87 25.73
C PHE A 99 15.56 7.62 24.83
N PRO A 100 16.64 6.81 24.84
CA PRO A 100 16.73 5.67 23.91
C PRO A 100 15.63 4.62 24.12
N GLN A 101 15.30 4.31 25.38
CA GLN A 101 14.28 3.32 25.71
C GLN A 101 12.88 3.82 25.31
N LEU A 102 12.58 5.09 25.62
CA LEU A 102 11.29 5.69 25.30
C LEU A 102 11.11 5.92 23.80
N PHE A 103 12.20 6.25 23.08
CA PHE A 103 12.17 6.37 21.63
C PHE A 103 11.89 5.04 20.93
N ASN A 104 12.52 3.95 21.41
CA ASN A 104 12.23 2.60 20.91
C ASN A 104 10.77 2.19 21.18
N PHE A 105 10.25 2.52 22.37
CA PHE A 105 8.84 2.29 22.70
C PHE A 105 7.91 3.06 21.75
N MET A 106 8.15 4.36 21.57
CA MET A 106 7.37 5.21 20.66
C MET A 106 7.38 4.68 19.21
N THR A 107 8.55 4.26 18.72
CA THR A 107 8.70 3.73 17.35
C THR A 107 7.94 2.40 17.18
N ASN A 108 7.91 1.56 18.22
CA ASN A 108 7.14 0.32 18.22
C ASN A 108 5.63 0.62 18.20
N GLU A 109 5.15 1.56 19.03
CA GLU A 109 3.74 1.97 19.04
C GLU A 109 3.28 2.55 17.70
N ILE A 110 4.15 3.30 17.00
CA ILE A 110 3.88 3.78 15.64
C ILE A 110 3.73 2.61 14.67
N ARG A 111 4.63 1.62 14.72
CA ARG A 111 4.55 0.43 13.87
C ARG A 111 3.27 -0.38 14.12
N LEU A 112 2.89 -0.55 15.39
CA LEU A 112 1.65 -1.22 15.75
C LEU A 112 0.42 -0.43 15.28
N ALA A 113 0.46 0.90 15.34
CA ALA A 113 -0.62 1.74 14.81
C ALA A 113 -0.76 1.59 13.28
N ASP A 114 0.35 1.51 12.55
CA ASP A 114 0.37 1.23 11.11
C ASP A 114 -0.25 -0.15 10.79
N ASP A 115 0.10 -1.18 11.58
CA ASP A 115 -0.44 -2.54 11.43
C ASP A 115 -1.94 -2.59 11.75
N GLU A 116 -2.39 -1.91 12.81
CA GLU A 116 -3.80 -1.84 13.22
C GLU A 116 -4.66 -1.12 12.17
N CYS A 117 -4.14 -0.04 11.57
CA CYS A 117 -4.86 0.71 10.54
C CYS A 117 -4.74 0.10 9.14
N GLY A 118 -3.92 -0.92 8.91
CA GLY A 118 -3.74 -1.50 7.58
C GLY A 118 -3.06 -0.55 6.58
N LEU A 119 -2.38 0.49 7.07
CA LEU A 119 -1.60 1.44 6.27
C LEU A 119 -0.12 1.38 6.67
N PRO A 120 0.62 0.37 6.19
CA PRO A 120 2.01 0.23 6.59
C PRO A 120 2.87 1.38 6.07
N SER A 121 3.80 1.85 6.91
CA SER A 121 4.74 2.95 6.62
C SER A 121 5.60 2.77 5.36
N PHE A 122 5.74 1.54 4.84
CA PHE A 122 6.40 1.24 3.57
C PHE A 122 5.70 1.90 2.36
N LEU A 123 4.39 2.12 2.44
CA LEU A 123 3.63 2.83 1.39
C LEU A 123 4.04 4.31 1.27
N ASN A 124 4.51 4.91 2.37
CA ASN A 124 4.91 6.32 2.42
C ASN A 124 6.39 6.54 2.04
N GLY A 125 7.09 5.52 1.54
CA GLY A 125 8.44 5.64 0.98
C GLY A 125 9.58 5.74 2.00
N ASN A 126 9.29 5.69 3.31
CA ASN A 126 10.30 5.78 4.37
C ASN A 126 10.43 4.51 5.21
N ALA A 127 10.22 3.36 4.59
CA ALA A 127 10.51 2.14 5.30
C ALA A 127 12.00 2.00 5.53
N GLY A 128 12.38 1.89 6.80
CA GLY A 128 13.66 1.34 7.23
C GLY A 128 13.79 -0.13 6.82
N LEU A 129 13.84 -0.37 5.51
CA LEU A 129 14.10 -1.66 4.88
C LEU A 129 15.58 -1.98 5.12
N GLN A 130 15.86 -2.58 6.27
CA GLN A 130 17.18 -3.14 6.57
C GLN A 130 17.20 -4.61 6.14
N GLY A 131 18.15 -4.99 5.29
CA GLY A 131 18.36 -6.37 4.84
C GLY A 131 17.42 -6.82 3.71
N ALA A 132 16.80 -7.99 3.87
CA ALA A 132 16.10 -8.76 2.83
C ALA A 132 14.90 -8.03 2.18
N GLY A 133 14.37 -6.98 2.82
CA GLY A 133 13.30 -6.15 2.27
C GLY A 133 13.70 -5.30 1.06
N GLN A 134 15.00 -5.07 0.81
CA GLN A 134 15.44 -4.33 -0.39
C GLN A 134 15.44 -5.16 -1.67
N THR A 135 15.26 -6.47 -1.57
CA THR A 135 15.17 -7.31 -2.77
C THR A 135 13.83 -7.06 -3.46
N LEU A 136 13.83 -6.89 -4.79
CA LEU A 136 12.61 -6.62 -5.57
C LEU A 136 11.47 -7.61 -5.26
N GLY A 137 11.80 -8.89 -5.00
CA GLY A 137 10.82 -9.90 -4.62
C GLY A 137 10.30 -9.77 -3.18
N GLY A 138 11.17 -9.45 -2.22
CA GLY A 138 10.76 -9.21 -0.83
C GLY A 138 9.94 -7.93 -0.66
N LEU A 139 10.31 -6.87 -1.38
CA LEU A 139 9.55 -5.62 -1.43
C LEU A 139 8.18 -5.85 -2.07
N ALA A 140 8.10 -6.58 -3.19
CA ALA A 140 6.84 -6.92 -3.85
C ALA A 140 5.89 -7.72 -2.94
N MET A 141 6.39 -8.74 -2.24
CA MET A 141 5.58 -9.51 -1.30
C MET A 141 5.09 -8.69 -0.10
N MET A 142 5.91 -7.75 0.39
CA MET A 142 5.49 -6.85 1.47
C MET A 142 4.48 -5.80 0.98
N THR A 143 4.63 -5.28 -0.23
CA THR A 143 3.65 -4.36 -0.83
C THR A 143 2.32 -5.04 -1.11
N ASP A 144 2.32 -6.30 -1.56
CA ASP A 144 1.07 -7.00 -1.86
C ASP A 144 0.25 -7.29 -0.58
N ASN A 145 0.90 -7.65 0.53
CA ASN A 145 0.22 -7.80 1.83
C ASN A 145 -0.22 -6.46 2.42
N ALA A 146 0.58 -5.41 2.23
CA ALA A 146 0.27 -4.05 2.68
C ALA A 146 -0.98 -3.46 2.03
N VAL A 147 -1.26 -3.82 0.79
CA VAL A 147 -2.37 -3.29 0.00
C VAL A 147 -3.72 -3.90 0.42
N LEU A 148 -3.74 -5.05 1.12
CA LEU A 148 -4.97 -5.71 1.56
C LEU A 148 -5.87 -4.81 2.43
N GLY A 149 -5.30 -4.04 3.36
CA GLY A 149 -6.08 -3.13 4.22
C GLY A 149 -6.71 -1.97 3.45
N LEU A 150 -6.00 -1.44 2.44
CA LEU A 150 -6.53 -0.44 1.53
C LEU A 150 -7.59 -1.01 0.59
N GLU A 151 -7.42 -2.25 0.15
CA GLU A 151 -8.36 -2.95 -0.70
C GLU A 151 -9.68 -3.21 -0.01
N ASP A 152 -9.67 -3.59 1.27
CA ASP A 152 -10.89 -3.76 2.05
C ASP A 152 -11.68 -2.45 2.18
N CYS A 153 -10.99 -1.32 2.36
CA CYS A 153 -11.61 0.00 2.36
C CYS A 153 -12.22 0.34 0.98
N ALA A 154 -11.47 0.09 -0.08
CA ALA A 154 -11.96 0.32 -1.45
C ALA A 154 -13.14 -0.60 -1.80
N PHE A 155 -13.12 -1.85 -1.33
CA PHE A 155 -14.23 -2.78 -1.46
C PHE A 155 -15.49 -2.24 -0.79
N ASN A 156 -15.37 -1.68 0.42
CA ASN A 156 -16.50 -1.06 1.10
C ASN A 156 -17.08 0.13 0.32
N ILE A 157 -16.24 0.93 -0.34
CA ILE A 157 -16.70 2.04 -1.18
C ILE A 157 -17.41 1.51 -2.44
N ASP A 158 -16.81 0.54 -3.12
CA ASP A 158 -17.37 -0.05 -4.33
C ASP A 158 -18.74 -0.69 -4.05
N GLU A 159 -18.84 -1.50 -2.99
CA GLU A 159 -20.03 -2.29 -2.69
C GLU A 159 -21.16 -1.48 -2.08
N TYR A 160 -20.87 -0.56 -1.15
CA TYR A 160 -21.89 0.15 -0.38
C TYR A 160 -22.18 1.56 -0.85
N PHE A 161 -21.34 2.14 -1.71
CA PHE A 161 -21.57 3.47 -2.27
C PHE A 161 -21.71 3.42 -3.79
N ILE A 162 -20.69 2.94 -4.52
CA ILE A 162 -20.68 3.02 -5.98
C ILE A 162 -21.75 2.12 -6.61
N ARG A 163 -21.80 0.84 -6.24
CA ARG A 163 -22.77 -0.13 -6.77
C ARG A 163 -24.21 0.35 -6.58
N PRO A 164 -24.66 0.73 -5.38
CA PRO A 164 -26.04 1.16 -5.20
C PRO A 164 -26.31 2.54 -5.84
N ALA A 165 -25.33 3.46 -5.86
CA ALA A 165 -25.49 4.76 -6.51
C ALA A 165 -25.70 4.63 -8.03
N ILE A 166 -24.86 3.85 -8.71
CA ILE A 166 -25.01 3.61 -10.16
C ILE A 166 -26.30 2.84 -10.44
N THR A 167 -26.67 1.90 -9.56
CA THR A 167 -27.94 1.17 -9.71
C THR A 167 -29.15 2.09 -9.61
N LEU A 168 -29.12 3.04 -8.69
CA LEU A 168 -30.14 4.08 -8.57
C LEU A 168 -30.14 4.99 -9.82
N MET A 169 -28.98 5.42 -10.31
CA MET A 169 -28.89 6.26 -11.52
C MET A 169 -29.45 5.53 -12.74
N TYR A 170 -29.13 4.26 -12.93
CA TYR A 170 -29.69 3.43 -13.99
C TYR A 170 -31.22 3.28 -13.85
N ALA A 171 -31.71 3.00 -12.64
CA ALA A 171 -33.15 2.93 -12.39
C ALA A 171 -33.85 4.27 -12.66
N HIS A 172 -33.19 5.40 -12.37
CA HIS A 172 -33.70 6.73 -12.68
C HIS A 172 -33.75 6.99 -14.18
N ASN A 173 -32.71 6.61 -14.93
CA ASN A 173 -32.66 6.74 -16.39
C ASN A 173 -33.76 5.90 -17.06
N LEU A 174 -34.09 4.73 -16.53
CA LEU A 174 -35.21 3.91 -17.04
C LEU A 174 -36.58 4.58 -16.89
N LEU A 175 -36.75 5.50 -15.94
CA LEU A 175 -37.97 6.28 -15.78
C LEU A 175 -38.02 7.54 -16.66
N GLY A 176 -36.91 7.89 -17.33
CA GLY A 176 -36.84 9.06 -18.19
C GLY A 176 -37.67 8.93 -19.46
N ASP A 177 -37.90 10.08 -20.11
CA ASP A 177 -38.67 10.17 -21.36
C ASP A 177 -37.89 9.70 -22.60
N ASP A 178 -36.57 9.54 -22.48
CA ASP A 178 -35.72 9.10 -23.59
C ASP A 178 -35.69 7.58 -23.69
N ASP A 179 -36.41 7.04 -24.68
CA ASP A 179 -36.46 5.61 -24.98
C ASP A 179 -35.16 5.07 -25.58
N SER A 180 -34.26 5.91 -26.10
CA SER A 180 -32.99 5.46 -26.70
C SER A 180 -32.01 4.90 -25.67
N VAL A 181 -32.15 5.32 -24.41
CA VAL A 181 -31.26 4.93 -23.29
C VAL A 181 -31.78 3.68 -22.59
N LYS A 182 -33.03 3.26 -22.87
CA LYS A 182 -33.66 2.09 -22.24
C LYS A 182 -33.18 0.82 -22.92
N ALA A 183 -32.41 0.02 -22.19
CA ALA A 183 -31.92 -1.27 -22.64
C ALA A 183 -32.27 -2.37 -21.63
N ASP A 184 -32.61 -3.56 -22.13
CA ASP A 184 -32.72 -4.79 -21.32
C ASP A 184 -31.31 -5.32 -21.01
N ALA A 185 -30.63 -4.61 -20.10
CA ALA A 185 -29.26 -4.89 -19.72
C ALA A 185 -29.13 -4.93 -18.20
N LYS A 186 -28.41 -5.92 -17.70
CA LYS A 186 -28.05 -5.98 -16.28
C LYS A 186 -26.75 -5.21 -16.06
N ILE A 187 -26.84 -4.06 -15.41
CA ILE A 187 -25.64 -3.32 -15.00
C ILE A 187 -24.89 -4.06 -13.89
N THR A 188 -23.58 -4.19 -14.06
CA THR A 188 -22.67 -4.69 -13.03
C THR A 188 -21.63 -3.61 -12.77
N PRO A 189 -21.95 -2.58 -11.96
CA PRO A 189 -20.99 -1.55 -11.64
C PRO A 189 -19.83 -2.17 -10.86
N THR A 190 -18.63 -2.03 -11.40
CA THR A 190 -17.37 -2.40 -10.75
C THR A 190 -16.50 -1.16 -10.73
N GLY A 191 -16.14 -0.67 -9.54
CA GLY A 191 -15.26 0.48 -9.39
C GLY A 191 -13.80 0.04 -9.41
N LEU A 192 -13.09 0.26 -8.31
CA LEU A 192 -11.69 -0.17 -8.18
C LEU A 192 -11.53 -1.68 -8.34
N LEU A 193 -12.51 -2.47 -7.89
CA LEU A 193 -12.47 -3.93 -8.01
C LEU A 193 -12.42 -4.38 -9.48
N GLY A 194 -13.15 -3.69 -10.37
CA GLY A 194 -13.13 -3.97 -11.79
C GLY A 194 -11.73 -3.75 -12.37
N LEU A 195 -11.17 -2.57 -12.11
CA LEU A 195 -9.82 -2.20 -12.54
C LEU A 195 -8.76 -3.18 -12.00
N LYS A 196 -8.88 -3.59 -10.73
CA LYS A 196 -7.98 -4.58 -10.13
C LYS A 196 -8.09 -5.93 -10.82
N THR A 197 -9.31 -6.40 -11.11
CA THR A 197 -9.48 -7.68 -11.82
C THR A 197 -8.91 -7.65 -13.23
N GLU A 198 -9.02 -6.53 -13.93
CA GLU A 198 -8.40 -6.33 -15.25
C GLU A 198 -6.87 -6.33 -15.14
N LEU A 199 -6.31 -5.62 -14.15
CA LEU A 199 -4.89 -5.59 -13.89
C LEU A 199 -4.33 -6.97 -13.53
N ASN A 200 -5.04 -7.74 -12.70
CA ASN A 200 -4.64 -9.09 -12.33
C ASN A 200 -4.68 -10.04 -13.55
N LYS A 201 -5.72 -9.96 -14.38
CA LYS A 201 -5.77 -10.70 -15.65
C LYS A 201 -4.59 -10.34 -16.57
N ALA A 202 -4.27 -9.05 -16.69
CA ALA A 202 -3.13 -8.61 -17.49
C ALA A 202 -1.80 -9.15 -16.93
N LYS A 203 -1.62 -9.16 -15.60
CA LYS A 203 -0.44 -9.75 -14.93
C LYS A 203 -0.34 -11.26 -15.15
N GLU A 204 -1.44 -11.99 -15.00
CA GLU A 204 -1.49 -13.44 -15.23
C GLU A 204 -1.14 -13.77 -16.68
N LEU A 205 -1.74 -13.05 -17.64
CA LEU A 205 -1.41 -13.19 -19.06
C LEU A 205 0.07 -12.89 -19.34
N ALA A 206 0.63 -11.84 -18.72
CA ALA A 206 2.06 -11.51 -18.83
C ALA A 206 2.96 -12.66 -18.34
N GLY A 207 2.59 -13.34 -17.25
CA GLY A 207 3.34 -14.47 -16.71
C GLY A 207 3.20 -15.74 -17.55
N LEU A 208 2.05 -15.93 -18.18
CA LEU A 208 1.77 -17.10 -19.01
C LEU A 208 2.41 -17.02 -20.41
N VAL A 209 2.55 -15.83 -21.01
CA VAL A 209 3.12 -15.70 -22.37
C VAL A 209 4.54 -16.29 -22.50
N PRO A 210 5.50 -16.01 -21.60
CA PRO A 210 6.83 -16.64 -21.64
C PRO A 210 6.77 -18.16 -21.47
N GLN A 211 5.89 -18.66 -20.59
CA GLN A 211 5.74 -20.10 -20.36
C GLN A 211 5.07 -20.81 -21.53
N ALA A 212 4.01 -20.23 -22.09
CA ALA A 212 3.32 -20.72 -23.28
C ALA A 212 4.28 -20.80 -24.48
N SER A 213 5.16 -19.80 -24.66
CA SER A 213 6.19 -19.83 -25.70
C SER A 213 7.19 -21.00 -25.53
N GLN A 214 7.46 -21.44 -24.30
CA GLN A 214 8.32 -22.59 -24.02
C GLN A 214 7.58 -23.92 -24.27
N PHE A 215 6.30 -24.01 -23.92
CA PHE A 215 5.47 -25.19 -24.22
C PHE A 215 5.18 -25.35 -25.73
N ALA A 216 5.15 -24.24 -26.48
CA ALA A 216 5.10 -24.23 -27.95
C ALA A 216 6.27 -24.98 -28.59
N GLN A 217 7.49 -24.69 -28.10
CA GLN A 217 8.72 -25.28 -28.62
C GLN A 217 8.79 -26.79 -28.35
N GLN A 218 8.02 -27.28 -27.38
CA GLN A 218 7.89 -28.70 -27.04
C GLN A 218 6.72 -29.40 -27.76
N GLY A 219 5.95 -28.69 -28.60
CA GLY A 219 4.88 -29.26 -29.43
C GLY A 219 3.63 -29.70 -28.66
N LEU A 220 3.49 -29.32 -27.39
CA LEU A 220 2.38 -29.72 -26.52
C LEU A 220 1.15 -28.80 -26.65
N VAL A 221 1.33 -27.60 -27.20
CA VAL A 221 0.28 -26.58 -27.32
C VAL A 221 0.20 -26.13 -28.78
N PRO A 222 -1.01 -26.06 -29.38
CA PRO A 222 -1.19 -25.54 -30.74
C PRO A 222 -0.67 -24.11 -30.85
N GLN A 223 0.08 -23.82 -31.92
CA GLN A 223 0.67 -22.50 -32.17
C GLN A 223 -0.38 -21.38 -32.22
N GLU A 224 -1.59 -21.70 -32.69
CA GLU A 224 -2.75 -20.80 -32.76
C GLU A 224 -3.21 -20.29 -31.38
N MET A 225 -3.16 -21.16 -30.36
CA MET A 225 -3.55 -20.78 -29.00
C MET A 225 -2.60 -19.73 -28.42
N ILE A 226 -1.35 -19.75 -28.86
CA ILE A 226 -0.31 -18.84 -28.38
C ILE A 226 -0.43 -17.49 -29.08
N SER A 227 -0.74 -17.46 -30.38
CA SER A 227 -1.03 -16.20 -31.07
C SER A 227 -2.25 -15.50 -30.47
N ASP A 228 -3.30 -16.24 -30.10
CA ASP A 228 -4.48 -15.66 -29.44
C ASP A 228 -4.14 -15.16 -28.03
N MET A 229 -3.38 -15.92 -27.22
CA MET A 229 -2.92 -15.46 -25.90
C MET A 229 -2.01 -14.23 -25.96
N VAL A 230 -1.10 -14.18 -26.92
CA VAL A 230 -0.20 -13.03 -27.14
C VAL A 230 -1.00 -11.81 -27.61
N ARG A 231 -2.04 -12.03 -28.42
CA ARG A 231 -2.96 -10.97 -28.85
C ARG A 231 -3.74 -10.41 -27.66
N ASP A 232 -4.31 -11.27 -26.82
CA ASP A 232 -5.05 -10.83 -25.63
C ASP A 232 -4.12 -10.13 -24.62
N TYR A 233 -2.87 -10.58 -24.48
CA TYR A 233 -1.86 -9.90 -23.68
C TYR A 233 -1.57 -8.49 -24.21
N PHE A 234 -1.27 -8.33 -25.51
CA PHE A 234 -0.98 -7.02 -26.07
C PHE A 234 -2.20 -6.08 -26.09
N LYS A 235 -3.42 -6.61 -26.29
CA LYS A 235 -4.67 -5.85 -26.09
C LYS A 235 -4.81 -5.36 -24.65
N SER A 236 -4.53 -6.24 -23.67
CA SER A 236 -4.53 -5.85 -22.24
C SER A 236 -3.44 -4.83 -21.90
N ALA A 237 -2.33 -4.82 -22.62
CA ALA A 237 -1.25 -3.83 -22.50
C ALA A 237 -1.55 -2.51 -23.26
N GLY A 238 -2.70 -2.40 -23.94
CA GLY A 238 -3.11 -1.22 -24.68
C GLY A 238 -2.46 -1.05 -26.06
N ILE A 239 -1.81 -2.09 -26.59
CA ILE A 239 -1.27 -2.09 -27.95
C ILE A 239 -2.35 -2.63 -28.90
N ASP A 240 -2.61 -1.90 -29.97
CA ASP A 240 -3.63 -2.28 -30.95
C ASP A 240 -3.13 -3.44 -31.82
N THR A 241 -3.42 -4.66 -31.38
CA THR A 241 -2.91 -5.91 -31.98
C THR A 241 -3.50 -6.21 -33.34
N ASP A 242 -4.66 -5.65 -33.64
CA ASP A 242 -5.39 -5.95 -34.89
C ASP A 242 -4.61 -5.48 -36.12
N ARG A 243 -3.64 -4.58 -35.93
CA ARG A 243 -2.71 -4.12 -36.96
C ARG A 243 -1.48 -5.01 -37.16
N TYR A 244 -1.04 -5.75 -36.13
CA TYR A 244 0.25 -6.43 -36.12
C TYR A 244 0.16 -7.96 -36.08
N MET A 245 -1.00 -8.52 -35.74
CA MET A 245 -1.25 -9.96 -35.69
C MET A 245 -2.54 -10.29 -36.46
N PRO A 246 -2.46 -10.91 -37.65
CA PRO A 246 -3.64 -11.30 -38.41
C PRO A 246 -4.46 -12.35 -37.64
N SER A 247 -5.78 -12.32 -37.80
CA SER A 247 -6.66 -13.36 -37.23
C SER A 247 -6.45 -14.71 -37.91
N ASN A 248 -6.79 -15.80 -37.21
CA ASN A 248 -6.52 -17.18 -37.61
C ASN A 248 -7.00 -17.53 -39.05
N GLY A 249 -8.06 -16.87 -39.55
CA GLY A 249 -8.50 -17.02 -40.94
C GLY A 249 -7.58 -16.36 -41.98
N VAL A 250 -6.97 -15.22 -41.65
CA VAL A 250 -6.00 -14.52 -42.52
C VAL A 250 -4.64 -15.22 -42.48
N GLN A 251 -4.27 -15.79 -41.33
CA GLN A 251 -3.03 -16.56 -41.18
C GLN A 251 -3.08 -17.89 -41.94
N SER A 252 -4.23 -18.58 -41.96
CA SER A 252 -4.43 -19.78 -42.79
C SER A 252 -4.38 -19.47 -44.28
N ASP A 253 -4.91 -18.31 -44.70
CA ASP A 253 -4.85 -17.86 -46.09
C ASP A 253 -3.44 -17.47 -46.52
N LEU A 254 -2.65 -16.84 -45.63
CA LEU A 254 -1.23 -16.54 -45.84
C LEU A 254 -0.36 -17.81 -45.90
N ASN A 255 -0.59 -18.79 -45.02
CA ASN A 255 0.11 -20.07 -45.05
C ASN A 255 -0.26 -20.89 -46.30
N ASN A 256 -1.53 -20.90 -46.70
CA ASN A 256 -1.95 -21.53 -47.95
C ASN A 256 -1.40 -20.81 -49.19
N ALA A 257 -1.29 -19.48 -49.18
CA ALA A 257 -0.68 -18.70 -50.24
C ALA A 257 0.84 -18.96 -50.36
N GLN A 258 1.54 -19.18 -49.24
CA GLN A 258 2.96 -19.55 -49.24
C GLN A 258 3.18 -20.99 -49.72
N MET A 259 2.30 -21.93 -49.35
CA MET A 259 2.34 -23.32 -49.83
C MET A 259 2.06 -23.45 -51.34
N ALA A 260 1.14 -22.64 -51.88
CA ALA A 260 0.86 -22.59 -53.32
C ALA A 260 2.02 -22.00 -54.15
N SER A 261 2.86 -21.16 -53.54
CA SER A 261 4.01 -20.54 -54.22
C SER A 261 5.20 -21.50 -54.42
N GLN A 262 5.29 -22.59 -53.64
CA GLN A 262 6.36 -23.59 -53.77
C GLN A 262 6.09 -24.68 -54.80
N THR A 263 4.85 -24.90 -55.24
CA THR A 263 4.50 -25.96 -56.21
C THR A 263 4.51 -25.50 -57.68
N SER A 264 4.64 -24.19 -57.95
CA SER A 264 4.59 -23.64 -59.32
C SER A 264 5.95 -23.57 -60.03
N GLY A 265 7.03 -24.03 -59.41
CA GLY A 265 8.36 -24.05 -60.03
C GLY A 265 8.90 -25.46 -60.06
N LEU A 266 8.58 -26.23 -61.10
CA LEU A 266 9.32 -27.37 -61.69
C LEU A 266 8.37 -28.18 -62.60
N ASP A 267 8.08 -27.66 -63.79
CA ASP A 267 7.68 -28.54 -64.91
C ASP A 267 8.52 -28.20 -66.14
N GLY A 268 9.65 -28.89 -66.24
CA GLY A 268 10.62 -28.75 -67.32
C GLY A 268 10.18 -29.54 -68.55
N ARG A 269 9.35 -28.93 -69.42
CA ARG A 269 9.12 -29.44 -70.79
C ARG A 269 9.00 -28.32 -71.83
N SER A 270 10.16 -28.02 -72.43
CA SER A 270 10.42 -27.85 -73.87
C SER A 270 9.39 -27.16 -74.77
N LEU A 271 9.83 -26.06 -75.39
CA LEU A 271 9.64 -25.65 -76.80
C LEU A 271 10.68 -24.53 -77.05
N ARG A 272 11.94 -24.77 -77.47
CA ARG A 272 12.48 -25.26 -78.76
C ARG A 272 11.87 -24.59 -79.99
N MET A 273 12.59 -23.56 -80.47
CA MET A 273 12.69 -22.98 -81.84
C MET A 273 11.41 -22.73 -82.65
N MET A 274 11.15 -21.46 -82.97
CA MET A 274 11.69 -20.78 -84.16
C MET A 274 11.80 -19.28 -83.90
#